data_AF-A0A9E7D835-F1
#
_entry.id   AF-A0A9E7D835-F1
#
_cell.length_a   1.000
_cell.length_b   1.000
_cell.length_c   1.000
_cell.angle_alpha   90.00
_cell.angle_beta   90.00
_cell.angle_gamma   90.00
#
_symmetry.space_group_name_H-M   'P 1'
#
loop_
_entity.id
_entity.type
_entity.pdbx_description
1 polymer ?
#
loop_
_entity_poly.entity_id
_entity_poly.type
_entity_poly.pdbx_seq_one_letter_code
_entity_poly.pdbx_strand_id
1 'polypeptide(L)'
;MSGEWKMVPVEPTDTQLAAGRDAWCKDPARRSSTLYSAMVAAAPARASFQQRVQPWMLACFGPAIAADKLERGDRLLEEVLELLQSVDYPRERIASLSSYVWSRPKGEPAQEVGGSMVTLAAFCLAHDLDMHAAGETELARIWTKVDAIRAKQAAKPTGSALPVAVEPTPAPDPAQDGSSHPLGEKAWLDLVEKDDRTSPADYPDHALITRDELATYMAWATDEHRCPICAKPFKVDDLCATDITEGICHAACLEGSPVVDLETGEETGGKADTYRYGDDATQGGGG
;
A
#
# COMPACT_ATOMS: atom_id res chain seq x y z
N MET A 1 24.62 2.00 27.19
CA MET A 1 24.46 3.07 26.19
C MET A 1 23.03 2.95 25.69
N SER A 2 22.20 3.96 25.91
CA SER A 2 20.77 3.94 25.59
C SER A 2 20.58 3.65 24.10
N GLY A 3 19.97 2.51 23.78
CA GLY A 3 19.64 2.12 22.42
C GLY A 3 18.63 3.12 21.86
N GLU A 4 19.10 3.99 20.99
CA GLU A 4 18.27 4.93 20.25
C GLU A 4 17.38 4.13 19.30
N TRP A 5 16.08 4.07 19.61
CA TRP A 5 15.07 3.48 18.74
C TRP A 5 15.06 4.22 17.40
N LYS A 6 15.04 3.49 16.28
CA LYS A 6 15.01 4.08 14.94
C LYS A 6 13.80 3.56 14.20
N MET A 7 13.01 4.48 13.63
CA MET A 7 11.91 4.11 12.74
C MET A 7 12.47 3.51 11.46
N VAL A 8 11.91 2.38 11.07
CA VAL A 8 12.23 1.68 9.83
C VAL A 8 10.91 1.39 9.12
N PRO A 9 10.82 1.60 7.79
CA PRO A 9 9.65 1.18 7.02
C PRO A 9 9.45 -0.32 7.20
N VAL A 10 8.22 -0.73 7.47
CA VAL A 10 7.87 -2.14 7.71
C VAL A 10 7.75 -2.93 6.43
N GLU A 11 7.39 -2.25 5.35
CA GLU A 11 7.47 -2.73 3.97
C GLU A 11 8.21 -1.70 3.11
N PRO A 12 9.56 -1.73 3.07
CA PRO A 12 10.32 -0.82 2.23
C PRO A 12 10.11 -1.17 0.74
N THR A 13 9.79 -0.17 -0.08
CA THR A 13 9.66 -0.36 -1.53
C THR A 13 11.01 -0.73 -2.17
N ASP A 14 10.97 -1.28 -3.39
CA ASP A 14 12.20 -1.58 -4.15
C ASP A 14 13.11 -0.36 -4.32
N THR A 15 12.51 0.83 -4.47
CA THR A 15 13.25 2.10 -4.53
C THR A 15 13.95 2.41 -3.21
N GLN A 16 13.29 2.19 -2.08
CA GLN A 16 13.90 2.36 -0.76
C GLN A 16 15.05 1.37 -0.54
N LEU A 17 14.82 0.09 -0.86
CA LEU A 17 15.83 -0.96 -0.75
C LEU A 17 17.05 -0.69 -1.64
N ALA A 18 16.84 -0.22 -2.88
CA ALA A 18 17.91 0.17 -3.79
C ALA A 18 18.73 1.35 -3.23
N ALA A 19 18.07 2.40 -2.72
CA ALA A 19 18.73 3.55 -2.12
C ALA A 19 19.53 3.18 -0.86
N GLY A 20 18.97 2.32 0.00
CA GLY A 20 19.65 1.81 1.20
C GLY A 20 20.90 1.00 0.85
N ARG A 21 20.80 0.10 -0.13
CA ARG A 21 21.91 -0.72 -0.63
C ARG A 21 23.03 0.12 -1.22
N ASP A 22 22.70 1.11 -2.04
CA ASP A 22 23.69 2.02 -2.63
C ASP A 22 24.41 2.85 -1.56
N ALA A 23 23.67 3.42 -0.60
CA ALA A 23 24.24 4.16 0.52
C ALA A 23 25.12 3.29 1.42
N TRP A 24 24.72 2.03 1.67
CA TRP A 24 25.49 1.06 2.43
C TRP A 24 26.80 0.66 1.75
N CYS A 25 26.80 0.53 0.42
CA CYS A 25 28.00 0.24 -0.36
C CYS A 25 28.97 1.41 -0.46
N LYS A 26 28.45 2.65 -0.41
CA LYS A 26 29.25 3.87 -0.45
C LYS A 26 29.79 4.30 0.91
N ASP A 27 29.27 3.79 2.02
CA ASP A 27 29.78 4.07 3.37
C ASP A 27 30.93 3.11 3.74
N PRO A 28 32.19 3.58 3.85
CA PRO A 28 33.33 2.72 4.18
C PRO A 28 33.20 2.02 5.54
N ALA A 29 32.45 2.63 6.46
CA ALA A 29 32.21 2.10 7.79
C ALA A 29 30.96 1.20 7.86
N ARG A 30 30.25 0.98 6.74
CA ARG A 30 29.03 0.17 6.66
C ARG A 30 28.07 0.48 7.80
N ARG A 31 27.79 1.78 8.04
CA ARG A 31 26.92 2.17 9.16
C ARG A 31 25.47 1.99 8.74
N SER A 32 24.71 1.32 9.60
CA SER A 32 23.28 1.08 9.37
C SER A 32 22.49 2.38 9.35
N SER A 33 22.93 3.41 10.09
CA SER A 33 22.34 4.75 10.04
C SER A 33 22.29 5.35 8.64
N THR A 34 23.33 5.12 7.83
CA THR A 34 23.46 5.72 6.49
C THR A 34 22.55 5.02 5.49
N LEU A 35 22.41 3.70 5.63
CA LEU A 35 21.41 2.90 4.92
C LEU A 35 20.00 3.38 5.26
N TYR A 36 19.67 3.53 6.56
CA TYR A 36 18.32 3.91 6.98
C TYR A 36 17.94 5.31 6.54
N SER A 37 18.83 6.29 6.68
CA SER A 37 18.58 7.64 6.18
C SER A 37 18.28 7.67 4.69
N ALA A 38 18.96 6.83 3.90
CA ALA A 38 18.71 6.71 2.46
C ALA A 38 17.37 6.02 2.16
N MET A 39 17.01 4.96 2.88
CA MET A 39 15.71 4.29 2.75
C MET A 39 14.53 5.21 3.12
N VAL A 40 14.68 6.02 4.17
CA VAL A 40 13.64 6.98 4.59
C VAL A 40 13.53 8.12 3.57
N ALA A 41 14.65 8.63 3.06
CA ALA A 41 14.64 9.68 2.04
C ALA A 41 14.04 9.21 0.71
N ALA A 42 14.18 7.92 0.39
CA ALA A 42 13.60 7.29 -0.80
C ALA A 42 12.16 6.78 -0.58
N ALA A 43 11.58 6.99 0.61
CA ALA A 43 10.20 6.60 0.87
C ALA A 43 9.27 7.32 -0.11
N PRO A 44 8.30 6.61 -0.72
CA PRO A 44 7.29 7.29 -1.52
C PRO A 44 6.58 8.31 -0.63
N ALA A 45 6.43 9.53 -1.14
CA ALA A 45 5.67 10.55 -0.44
C ALA A 45 4.27 9.99 -0.16
N ARG A 46 3.85 9.97 1.11
CA ARG A 46 2.51 9.51 1.47
C ARG A 46 1.50 10.36 0.69
N ALA A 47 0.57 9.69 0.02
CA ALA A 47 -0.48 10.40 -0.70
C ALA A 47 -1.21 11.34 0.27
N SER A 48 -1.38 12.59 -0.13
CA SER A 48 -2.09 13.58 0.66
C SER A 48 -3.53 13.11 0.93
N PHE A 49 -4.17 13.68 1.95
CA PHE A 49 -5.58 13.40 2.22
C PHE A 49 -6.44 13.56 0.96
N GLN A 50 -6.25 14.65 0.22
CA GLN A 50 -6.96 14.91 -1.03
C GLN A 50 -6.70 13.83 -2.10
N GLN A 51 -5.45 13.37 -2.25
CA GLN A 51 -5.12 12.30 -3.19
C GLN A 51 -5.77 10.96 -2.81
N ARG A 52 -5.98 10.70 -1.52
CA ARG A 52 -6.66 9.49 -1.03
C ARG A 52 -8.19 9.55 -1.13
N VAL A 53 -8.79 10.72 -1.18
CA VAL A 53 -10.24 10.88 -1.42
C VAL A 53 -10.62 10.49 -2.86
N GLN A 54 -9.76 10.76 -3.84
CA GLN A 54 -10.03 10.48 -5.25
C GLN A 54 -10.38 9.01 -5.57
N PRO A 55 -9.62 7.99 -5.14
CA PRO A 55 -9.97 6.60 -5.41
C PRO A 55 -11.30 6.19 -4.77
N TRP A 56 -11.62 6.69 -3.57
CA TRP A 56 -12.93 6.45 -2.94
C TRP A 56 -14.08 7.05 -3.77
N MET A 57 -13.91 8.28 -4.24
CA MET A 57 -14.87 8.96 -5.11
C MET A 57 -15.14 8.14 -6.38
N LEU A 58 -14.08 7.67 -7.04
CA LEU A 58 -14.19 6.86 -8.25
C LEU A 58 -14.84 5.51 -7.96
N ALA A 59 -14.48 4.85 -6.85
CA ALA A 59 -15.07 3.59 -6.45
C ALA A 59 -16.58 3.73 -6.19
N CYS A 60 -17.02 4.77 -5.50
CA CYS A 60 -18.43 4.94 -5.14
C CYS A 60 -19.31 5.46 -6.28
N PHE A 61 -18.79 6.40 -7.08
CA PHE A 61 -19.60 7.22 -7.97
C PHE A 61 -19.22 7.12 -9.45
N GLY A 62 -18.05 6.55 -9.76
CA GLY A 62 -17.49 6.57 -11.10
C GLY A 62 -17.03 7.97 -11.56
N PRO A 63 -16.38 8.07 -12.72
CA PRO A 63 -15.71 9.29 -13.16
C PRO A 63 -16.68 10.45 -13.47
N ALA A 64 -17.87 10.16 -14.01
CA ALA A 64 -18.83 11.20 -14.40
C ALA A 64 -19.37 11.96 -13.19
N ILE A 65 -19.89 11.24 -12.19
CA ILE A 65 -20.44 11.85 -10.96
C ILE A 65 -19.32 12.46 -10.10
N ALA A 66 -18.14 11.83 -10.06
CA ALA A 66 -17.00 12.38 -9.33
C ALA A 66 -16.53 13.74 -9.91
N ALA A 67 -16.71 13.96 -11.22
CA ALA A 67 -16.35 15.19 -11.91
C ALA A 67 -17.49 16.24 -11.97
N ASP A 68 -18.70 15.91 -11.50
CA ASP A 68 -19.83 16.83 -11.50
C ASP A 68 -19.61 17.98 -10.49
N LYS A 69 -19.27 19.15 -11.01
CA LYS A 69 -18.95 20.34 -10.22
C LYS A 69 -20.15 20.85 -9.40
N LEU A 70 -21.36 20.72 -9.92
CA LEU A 70 -22.56 21.19 -9.22
C LEU A 70 -22.87 20.24 -8.06
N GLU A 71 -22.86 18.92 -8.30
CA GLU A 71 -23.09 17.95 -7.22
C GLU A 71 -21.99 18.02 -6.16
N ARG A 72 -20.73 18.23 -6.54
CA ARG A 72 -19.65 18.43 -5.55
C ARG A 72 -19.84 19.71 -4.74
N GLY A 73 -20.35 20.78 -5.36
CA GLY A 73 -20.70 22.02 -4.68
C GLY A 73 -21.85 21.83 -3.69
N ASP A 74 -22.93 21.18 -4.12
CA ASP A 74 -24.09 20.85 -3.26
C ASP A 74 -23.65 19.99 -2.08
N ARG A 75 -22.82 18.97 -2.32
CA ARG A 75 -22.32 18.07 -1.28
C ARG A 75 -21.41 18.77 -0.27
N LEU A 76 -20.54 19.67 -0.74
CA LEU A 76 -19.71 20.49 0.15
C LEU A 76 -20.59 21.39 1.03
N LEU A 77 -21.59 22.04 0.45
CA LEU A 77 -22.51 22.90 1.19
C LEU A 77 -23.29 22.10 2.24
N GLU A 78 -23.80 20.92 1.89
CA GLU A 78 -24.49 20.00 2.81
C GLU A 78 -23.62 19.68 4.03
N GLU A 79 -22.37 19.25 3.83
CA GLU A 79 -21.44 18.93 4.92
C GLU A 79 -21.12 20.14 5.82
N VAL A 80 -20.96 21.33 5.23
CA VAL A 80 -20.77 22.57 6.02
C VAL A 80 -22.01 22.87 6.86
N LEU A 81 -23.21 22.68 6.31
CA LEU A 81 -24.46 22.90 7.04
C LEU A 81 -24.66 21.86 8.15
N GLU A 82 -24.33 20.59 7.91
CA GLU A 82 -24.35 19.53 8.91
C GLU A 82 -23.35 19.81 10.05
N LEU A 83 -22.13 20.25 9.72
CA LEU A 83 -21.13 20.66 10.72
C LEU A 83 -21.63 21.83 11.58
N LEU A 84 -22.18 22.88 10.95
CA LEU A 84 -22.75 24.02 11.68
C LEU A 84 -23.96 23.60 12.54
N GLN A 85 -24.83 22.73 12.03
CA GLN A 85 -25.95 22.18 12.80
C GLN A 85 -25.47 21.41 14.02
N SER A 86 -24.38 20.65 13.92
CA SER A 86 -23.83 19.84 15.03
C SER A 86 -23.38 20.66 16.25
N VAL A 87 -23.20 21.96 16.08
CA VAL A 87 -22.80 22.91 17.13
C VAL A 87 -23.88 23.97 17.41
N ASP A 88 -25.13 23.68 17.05
CA ASP A 88 -26.29 24.54 17.26
C ASP A 88 -26.17 25.94 16.60
N TYR A 89 -25.50 26.02 15.44
CA TYR A 89 -25.42 27.28 14.70
C TYR A 89 -26.81 27.76 14.28
N PRO A 90 -27.19 29.03 14.54
CA PRO A 90 -28.56 29.48 14.29
C PRO A 90 -28.91 29.49 12.80
N ARG A 91 -29.92 28.70 12.42
CA ARG A 91 -30.32 28.49 11.02
C ARG A 91 -30.67 29.79 10.29
N GLU A 92 -31.29 30.74 10.98
CA GLU A 92 -31.70 32.03 10.42
C GLU A 92 -30.51 32.88 9.95
N ARG A 93 -29.31 32.66 10.50
CA ARG A 93 -28.09 33.37 10.09
C ARG A 93 -27.59 32.91 8.72
N ILE A 94 -27.91 31.69 8.29
CA ILE A 94 -27.45 31.13 7.02
C ILE A 94 -27.92 31.99 5.85
N ALA A 95 -29.20 32.37 5.83
CA ALA A 95 -29.76 33.21 4.78
C ALA A 95 -29.08 34.59 4.73
N SER A 96 -28.85 35.21 5.89
CA SER A 96 -28.16 36.49 5.98
C SER A 96 -26.70 36.41 5.49
N LEU A 97 -25.96 35.35 5.85
CA LEU A 97 -24.59 35.15 5.36
C LEU A 97 -24.55 34.90 3.86
N SER A 98 -25.49 34.11 3.33
CA SER A 98 -25.60 33.89 1.89
C SER A 98 -25.84 35.21 1.15
N SER A 99 -26.81 36.03 1.56
CA SER A 99 -27.00 37.35 0.95
C SER A 99 -25.74 38.23 1.04
N TYR A 100 -25.02 38.19 2.15
CA TYR A 100 -23.81 38.99 2.36
C TYR A 100 -22.60 38.54 1.53
N VAL A 101 -22.44 37.24 1.27
CA VAL A 101 -21.35 36.72 0.42
C VAL A 101 -21.66 37.04 -1.05
N TRP A 102 -22.90 36.81 -1.50
CA TRP A 102 -23.31 37.05 -2.88
C TRP A 102 -23.45 38.53 -3.24
N SER A 103 -23.49 39.44 -2.27
CA SER A 103 -23.48 40.89 -2.53
C SER A 103 -22.10 41.42 -2.95
N ARG A 104 -21.04 40.59 -2.90
CA ARG A 104 -19.67 40.99 -3.21
C ARG A 104 -19.23 40.49 -4.59
N PRO A 105 -18.16 41.08 -5.16
CA PRO A 105 -17.53 40.52 -6.35
C PRO A 105 -17.11 39.06 -6.12
N LYS A 106 -17.22 38.26 -7.17
CA LYS A 106 -16.78 36.86 -7.16
C LYS A 106 -15.29 36.76 -6.85
N GLY A 107 -14.93 35.90 -5.88
CA GLY A 107 -13.55 35.60 -5.53
C GLY A 107 -12.83 34.67 -6.50
N GLU A 108 -11.51 34.57 -6.35
CA GLU A 108 -10.67 33.64 -7.11
C GLU A 108 -10.72 32.24 -6.46
N PRO A 109 -11.01 31.16 -7.21
CA PRO A 109 -11.21 29.83 -6.63
C PRO A 109 -10.13 29.31 -5.69
N ALA A 110 -8.83 29.43 -6.04
CA ALA A 110 -7.76 28.92 -5.18
C ALA A 110 -7.68 29.71 -3.85
N GLN A 111 -7.88 31.02 -3.91
CA GLN A 111 -7.97 31.87 -2.72
C GLN A 111 -9.16 31.47 -1.84
N GLU A 112 -10.34 31.23 -2.42
CA GLU A 112 -11.53 30.83 -1.65
C GLU A 112 -11.39 29.43 -1.03
N VAL A 113 -10.71 28.50 -1.71
CA VAL A 113 -10.34 27.20 -1.12
C VAL A 113 -9.41 27.40 0.08
N GLY A 114 -8.37 28.23 -0.07
CA GLY A 114 -7.45 28.55 1.03
C GLY A 114 -8.14 29.20 2.23
N GLY A 115 -9.01 30.18 1.97
CA GLY A 115 -9.82 30.85 2.99
C GLY A 115 -10.77 29.89 3.72
N SER A 116 -11.39 28.97 2.97
CA SER A 116 -12.26 27.93 3.53
C SER A 116 -11.47 26.98 4.44
N MET A 117 -10.28 26.53 4.03
CA MET A 117 -9.42 25.66 4.85
C MET A 117 -8.99 26.33 6.15
N VAL A 118 -8.55 27.59 6.09
CA VAL A 118 -8.15 28.35 7.30
C VAL A 118 -9.33 28.56 8.24
N THR A 119 -10.52 28.85 7.68
CA THR A 119 -11.74 29.05 8.47
C THR A 119 -12.20 27.76 9.14
N LEU A 120 -12.15 26.63 8.42
CA LEU A 120 -12.46 25.31 8.99
C LEU A 120 -11.49 24.97 10.14
N ALA A 121 -10.18 25.19 9.96
CA ALA A 121 -9.20 24.98 11.01
C ALA A 121 -9.49 25.84 12.24
N ALA A 122 -9.79 27.13 12.04
CA ALA A 122 -10.15 28.04 13.14
C ALA A 122 -11.45 27.63 13.85
N PHE A 123 -12.45 27.17 13.10
CA PHE A 123 -13.68 26.61 13.66
C PHE A 123 -13.38 25.38 14.52
N CYS A 124 -12.62 24.42 14.00
CA CYS A 124 -12.24 23.21 14.74
C CYS A 124 -11.47 23.56 16.03
N LEU A 125 -10.52 24.50 15.97
CA LEU A 125 -9.81 24.98 17.17
C LEU A 125 -10.76 25.60 18.22
N ALA A 126 -11.76 26.38 17.79
CA ALA A 126 -12.72 27.00 18.70
C ALA A 126 -13.71 25.99 19.34
N HIS A 127 -13.83 24.80 18.74
CA HIS A 127 -14.69 23.70 19.20
C HIS A 127 -13.90 22.51 19.75
N ASP A 128 -12.59 22.67 20.00
CA ASP A 128 -11.68 21.62 20.51
C ASP A 128 -11.69 20.34 19.65
N LEU A 129 -11.78 20.49 18.33
CA LEU A 129 -11.77 19.41 17.35
C LEU A 129 -10.42 19.35 16.63
N ASP A 130 -9.89 18.13 16.45
CA ASP A 130 -8.79 17.87 15.52
C ASP A 130 -9.35 17.62 14.12
N MET A 131 -9.18 18.59 13.22
CA MET A 131 -9.71 18.51 11.85
C MET A 131 -9.08 17.37 11.04
N HIS A 132 -7.82 17.03 11.30
CA HIS A 132 -7.12 16.00 10.57
C HIS A 132 -7.56 14.62 11.05
N ALA A 133 -7.61 14.41 12.37
CA ALA A 133 -8.07 13.15 12.94
C ALA A 133 -9.53 12.85 12.57
N ALA A 134 -10.40 13.87 12.57
CA ALA A 134 -11.79 13.74 12.12
C ALA A 134 -11.87 13.33 10.64
N GLY A 135 -11.06 13.98 9.78
CA GLY A 135 -10.98 13.64 8.36
C GLY A 135 -10.53 12.19 8.10
N GLU A 136 -9.47 11.73 8.78
CA GLU A 136 -8.98 10.34 8.64
C GLU A 136 -10.01 9.32 9.13
N THR A 137 -10.64 9.59 10.28
CA THR A 137 -11.69 8.74 10.85
C THR A 137 -12.86 8.59 9.88
N GLU A 138 -13.32 9.71 9.32
CA GLU A 138 -14.44 9.69 8.37
C GLU A 138 -14.04 9.01 7.05
N LEU A 139 -12.84 9.26 6.52
CA LEU A 139 -12.36 8.60 5.31
C LEU A 139 -12.28 7.08 5.49
N ALA A 140 -11.75 6.61 6.62
CA ALA A 140 -11.76 5.18 6.96
C ALA A 140 -13.19 4.63 7.05
N ARG A 141 -14.11 5.37 7.68
CA ARG A 141 -15.51 4.96 7.84
C ARG A 141 -16.28 4.88 6.52
N ILE A 142 -16.09 5.81 5.59
CA ILE A 142 -16.83 5.81 4.31
C ILE A 142 -16.36 4.73 3.36
N TRP A 143 -15.10 4.28 3.49
CA TRP A 143 -14.61 3.10 2.77
C TRP A 143 -15.37 1.83 3.14
N THR A 144 -15.84 1.68 4.38
CA THR A 144 -16.66 0.52 4.78
C THR A 144 -18.10 0.59 4.24
N LYS A 145 -18.48 1.69 3.57
CA LYS A 145 -19.86 1.95 3.09
C LYS A 145 -19.99 1.96 1.57
N VAL A 146 -18.96 1.56 0.82
CA VAL A 146 -18.93 1.63 -0.66
C VAL A 146 -20.18 0.99 -1.29
N ASP A 147 -20.52 -0.25 -0.90
CA ASP A 147 -21.66 -0.96 -1.51
C ASP A 147 -23.01 -0.32 -1.18
N ALA A 148 -23.19 0.13 0.07
CA ALA A 148 -24.40 0.84 0.48
C ALA A 148 -24.55 2.19 -0.26
N ILE A 149 -23.44 2.91 -0.46
CA ILE A 149 -23.42 4.16 -1.21
C ILE A 149 -23.79 3.91 -2.68
N ARG A 150 -23.19 2.89 -3.32
CA ARG A 150 -23.50 2.50 -4.69
C ARG A 150 -24.98 2.14 -4.85
N ALA A 151 -25.52 1.32 -3.95
CA ALA A 151 -26.94 0.94 -3.96
C ALA A 151 -27.85 2.18 -3.83
N LYS A 152 -27.54 3.09 -2.92
CA LYS A 152 -28.30 4.34 -2.74
C LYS A 152 -28.24 5.23 -3.98
N GLN A 153 -27.08 5.34 -4.63
CA GLN A 153 -26.91 6.13 -5.85
C GLN A 153 -27.65 5.52 -7.04
N ALA A 154 -27.60 4.19 -7.20
CA ALA A 154 -28.35 3.49 -8.25
C ALA A 154 -29.88 3.65 -8.07
N ALA A 155 -30.35 3.85 -6.84
CA ALA A 155 -31.75 4.06 -6.53
C ALA A 155 -32.21 5.52 -6.66
N LYS A 156 -31.31 6.49 -6.89
CA LYS A 156 -31.72 7.89 -7.08
C LYS A 156 -32.40 8.06 -8.43
N PRO A 157 -33.54 8.79 -8.50
CA PRO A 157 -34.04 9.28 -9.77
C PRO A 157 -32.95 10.12 -10.45
N THR A 158 -32.84 10.06 -11.78
CA THR A 158 -31.90 10.88 -12.54
C THR A 158 -32.20 12.37 -12.32
N GLY A 159 -31.36 13.05 -11.54
CA GLY A 159 -31.48 14.46 -11.19
C GLY A 159 -30.99 14.74 -9.76
N SER A 160 -30.33 15.87 -9.53
CA SER A 160 -30.00 16.35 -8.17
C SER A 160 -31.28 16.48 -7.34
N ALA A 161 -31.15 16.46 -6.00
CA ALA A 161 -32.25 16.77 -5.08
C ALA A 161 -32.78 18.21 -5.28
N LEU A 162 -32.01 19.06 -5.96
CA LEU A 162 -32.40 20.40 -6.41
C LEU A 162 -32.52 20.42 -7.95
N PRO A 163 -33.48 21.17 -8.55
CA PRO A 163 -33.65 21.18 -10.00
C PRO A 163 -32.42 21.73 -10.73
N VAL A 164 -31.91 21.00 -11.71
CA VAL A 164 -30.80 21.43 -12.58
C VAL A 164 -31.34 21.72 -13.98
N ALA A 165 -31.12 22.93 -14.49
CA ALA A 165 -31.26 23.22 -15.92
C ALA A 165 -29.95 22.82 -16.62
N VAL A 166 -30.02 21.89 -17.58
CA VAL A 166 -28.83 21.28 -18.23
C VAL A 166 -28.73 21.72 -19.68
N GLU A 167 -27.56 22.20 -20.10
CA GLU A 167 -27.14 22.18 -21.51
C GLU A 167 -25.97 21.18 -21.68
N PRO A 168 -25.87 20.44 -22.82
CA PRO A 168 -24.96 19.32 -22.94
C PRO A 168 -23.64 19.67 -23.66
N THR A 169 -22.58 18.91 -23.36
CA THR A 169 -21.31 18.92 -24.12
C THR A 169 -20.73 17.48 -24.15
N PRO A 170 -20.04 17.06 -25.25
CA PRO A 170 -19.86 15.64 -25.57
C PRO A 170 -18.56 15.00 -25.03
N ALA A 171 -18.51 13.67 -25.14
CA ALA A 171 -17.61 12.74 -24.46
C ALA A 171 -16.31 12.37 -25.22
N PRO A 172 -15.31 11.78 -24.53
CA PRO A 172 -14.21 11.03 -25.16
C PRO A 172 -14.18 9.52 -24.83
N ASP A 173 -13.41 8.78 -25.63
CA ASP A 173 -13.25 7.30 -25.70
C ASP A 173 -11.88 6.82 -25.12
N PRO A 174 -11.52 5.50 -25.04
CA PRO A 174 -11.14 4.90 -23.74
C PRO A 174 -9.78 4.16 -23.66
N ALA A 175 -9.37 3.92 -22.40
CA ALA A 175 -8.69 2.77 -21.76
C ALA A 175 -7.30 2.23 -22.19
N GLN A 176 -6.51 1.76 -21.20
CA GLN A 176 -6.03 0.35 -21.09
C GLN A 176 -5.37 -0.01 -19.73
N ASP A 177 -5.46 -1.31 -19.39
CA ASP A 177 -4.97 -2.08 -18.22
C ASP A 177 -3.45 -2.41 -18.28
N GLY A 178 -2.75 -3.16 -17.40
CA GLY A 178 -3.08 -4.17 -16.38
C GLY A 178 -1.81 -4.57 -15.57
N SER A 179 -1.87 -5.34 -14.48
CA SER A 179 -1.50 -6.78 -14.43
C SER A 179 -1.31 -7.27 -12.97
N SER A 180 -1.19 -8.60 -12.80
CA SER A 180 -1.43 -9.48 -11.63
C SER A 180 -0.21 -9.90 -10.79
N HIS A 181 -0.43 -10.31 -9.52
CA HIS A 181 0.51 -11.03 -8.63
C HIS A 181 -0.08 -12.37 -8.10
N PRO A 182 0.74 -13.43 -7.89
CA PRO A 182 0.78 -14.03 -6.54
C PRO A 182 2.12 -14.68 -6.15
N LEU A 183 2.59 -14.42 -4.91
CA LEU A 183 3.56 -15.24 -4.12
C LEU A 183 3.70 -14.72 -2.67
N GLY A 184 3.35 -13.45 -2.39
CA GLY A 184 3.45 -12.84 -1.06
C GLY A 184 2.37 -13.20 -0.04
N GLU A 185 1.21 -13.71 -0.48
CA GLU A 185 0.05 -13.94 0.38
C GLU A 185 0.26 -15.09 1.39
N LYS A 186 1.08 -16.10 1.02
CA LYS A 186 1.36 -17.25 1.89
C LYS A 186 2.33 -16.91 3.02
N ALA A 187 3.26 -15.98 2.80
CA ALA A 187 4.19 -15.49 3.83
C ALA A 187 3.50 -14.57 4.85
N TRP A 188 2.45 -13.87 4.41
CA TRP A 188 1.66 -12.96 5.24
C TRP A 188 0.77 -13.69 6.25
N LEU A 189 0.12 -14.79 5.83
CA LEU A 189 -0.76 -15.58 6.71
C LEU A 189 -0.02 -16.21 7.90
N ASP A 190 1.23 -16.65 7.72
CA ASP A 190 2.05 -17.23 8.79
C ASP A 190 2.48 -16.20 9.86
N LEU A 191 2.50 -14.90 9.50
CA LEU A 191 2.88 -13.81 10.40
C LEU A 191 1.71 -13.35 11.29
N VAL A 192 0.50 -13.35 10.72
CA VAL A 192 -0.73 -12.94 11.42
C VAL A 192 -1.15 -13.95 12.49
N GLU A 193 -0.82 -15.23 12.32
CA GLU A 193 -1.27 -16.30 13.22
C GLU A 193 -0.32 -16.56 14.42
N LYS A 194 0.89 -15.97 14.47
CA LYS A 194 1.87 -16.16 15.56
C LYS A 194 2.06 -14.92 16.44
N ASP A 195 1.15 -14.79 17.40
CA ASP A 195 1.34 -14.16 18.71
C ASP A 195 1.41 -12.61 18.79
N ASP A 196 0.59 -12.07 19.68
CA ASP A 196 0.21 -10.66 19.86
C ASP A 196 1.31 -9.86 20.60
N ARG A 197 1.97 -8.96 19.86
CA ARG A 197 2.64 -7.78 20.44
C ARG A 197 2.36 -6.58 19.54
N THR A 198 1.15 -6.06 19.70
CA THR A 198 0.66 -4.85 19.02
C THR A 198 1.61 -3.65 19.13
N SER A 199 1.80 -3.00 17.99
CA SER A 199 2.46 -1.72 17.77
C SER A 199 1.84 -0.59 18.60
N PRO A 200 2.58 0.47 18.98
CA PRO A 200 1.99 1.66 19.57
C PRO A 200 0.89 2.24 18.68
N ALA A 201 -0.18 2.80 19.27
CA ALA A 201 -1.36 3.33 18.55
C ALA A 201 -1.03 4.37 17.47
N ASP A 202 0.11 5.06 17.62
CA ASP A 202 0.59 6.07 16.69
C ASP A 202 1.24 5.48 15.42
N TYR A 203 1.54 4.17 15.41
CA TYR A 203 2.22 3.48 14.32
C TYR A 203 1.62 2.08 14.07
N PRO A 204 0.33 1.99 13.67
CA PRO A 204 -0.35 0.72 13.42
C PRO A 204 0.30 -0.08 12.27
N ASP A 205 1.06 0.58 11.41
CA ASP A 205 1.79 -0.02 10.29
C ASP A 205 3.22 -0.47 10.68
N HIS A 206 3.60 -0.49 11.98
CA HIS A 206 4.98 -0.75 12.41
C HIS A 206 5.16 -1.82 13.50
N ALA A 207 5.82 -2.95 13.22
CA ALA A 207 6.13 -3.97 14.23
C ALA A 207 7.32 -3.57 15.14
N LEU A 208 7.19 -3.79 16.46
CA LEU A 208 8.30 -3.73 17.40
C LEU A 208 8.97 -5.11 17.49
N ILE A 209 10.18 -5.24 16.98
CA ILE A 209 10.98 -6.48 17.09
C ILE A 209 12.30 -6.21 17.79
N THR A 210 12.76 -7.16 18.60
CA THR A 210 14.11 -7.11 19.16
C THR A 210 15.15 -7.46 18.10
N ARG A 211 16.41 -7.12 18.38
CA ARG A 211 17.55 -7.43 17.49
C ARG A 211 17.71 -8.94 17.22
N ASP A 212 17.36 -9.78 18.17
CA ASP A 212 17.52 -11.24 18.06
C ASP A 212 16.35 -11.90 17.31
N GLU A 213 15.13 -11.37 17.47
CA GLU A 213 13.96 -11.73 16.66
C GLU A 213 14.17 -11.32 15.19
N LEU A 214 14.73 -10.13 14.96
CA LEU A 214 15.11 -9.65 13.63
C LEU A 214 16.19 -10.52 12.98
N ALA A 215 17.20 -10.97 13.73
CA ALA A 215 18.24 -11.84 13.21
C ALA A 215 17.69 -13.20 12.76
N THR A 216 16.70 -13.73 13.49
CA THR A 216 16.01 -14.98 13.14
C THR A 216 15.15 -14.81 11.89
N TYR A 217 14.41 -13.70 11.78
CA TYR A 217 13.59 -13.37 10.62
C TYR A 217 14.43 -13.16 9.35
N MET A 218 15.53 -12.42 9.46
CA MET A 218 16.45 -12.18 8.34
C MET A 218 17.15 -13.46 7.87
N ALA A 219 17.39 -14.43 8.77
CA ALA A 219 17.94 -15.73 8.39
C ALA A 219 16.95 -16.59 7.57
N TRP A 220 15.64 -16.39 7.73
CA TRP A 220 14.59 -17.07 6.96
C TRP A 220 14.22 -16.33 5.67
N ALA A 221 14.27 -14.99 5.66
CA ALA A 221 13.99 -14.18 4.47
C ALA A 221 15.11 -14.21 3.42
N THR A 222 16.34 -14.62 3.80
CA THR A 222 17.45 -14.85 2.87
C THR A 222 17.57 -16.31 2.43
N ASP A 223 16.48 -17.08 2.38
CA ASP A 223 16.51 -18.47 1.87
C ASP A 223 16.63 -18.49 0.33
N GLU A 224 17.67 -17.84 -0.18
CA GLU A 224 18.29 -18.17 -1.46
C GLU A 224 18.90 -19.57 -1.31
N HIS A 225 18.13 -20.56 -1.78
CA HIS A 225 18.54 -21.89 -2.20
C HIS A 225 19.70 -22.49 -1.38
N ARG A 226 19.35 -23.13 -0.25
CA ARG A 226 20.24 -24.03 0.49
C ARG A 226 20.00 -25.46 0.05
N CYS A 227 21.07 -26.25 0.02
CA CYS A 227 20.91 -27.69 -0.16
C CYS A 227 20.12 -28.28 1.03
N PRO A 228 19.00 -28.97 0.81
CA PRO A 228 18.15 -29.49 1.89
C PRO A 228 18.84 -30.56 2.73
N ILE A 229 19.85 -31.23 2.17
CA ILE A 229 20.62 -32.28 2.86
C ILE A 229 21.65 -31.67 3.82
N CYS A 230 22.44 -30.68 3.38
CA CYS A 230 23.56 -30.16 4.17
C CYS A 230 23.32 -28.75 4.74
N ALA A 231 22.18 -28.12 4.42
CA ALA A 231 21.78 -26.77 4.79
C ALA A 231 22.78 -25.65 4.38
N LYS A 232 23.79 -25.97 3.57
CA LYS A 232 24.75 -24.98 3.04
C LYS A 232 24.11 -24.25 1.86
N PRO A 233 24.34 -22.93 1.73
CA PRO A 233 23.86 -22.17 0.59
C PRO A 233 24.54 -22.65 -0.69
N PHE A 234 23.80 -22.69 -1.81
CA PHE A 234 24.39 -22.88 -3.12
C PHE A 234 25.19 -21.65 -3.54
N LYS A 235 26.32 -21.88 -4.20
CA LYS A 235 27.15 -20.85 -4.81
C LYS A 235 27.14 -21.03 -6.32
N VAL A 236 27.28 -19.93 -7.05
CA VAL A 236 27.58 -19.99 -8.50
C VAL A 236 28.77 -20.92 -8.71
N ASP A 237 28.66 -21.82 -9.69
CA ASP A 237 29.59 -22.90 -10.00
C ASP A 237 29.60 -24.13 -9.06
N ASP A 238 28.75 -24.19 -8.03
CA ASP A 238 28.62 -25.42 -7.24
C ASP A 238 28.13 -26.57 -8.14
N LEU A 239 28.74 -27.75 -8.00
CA LEU A 239 28.29 -28.95 -8.70
C LEU A 239 27.05 -29.51 -7.99
N CYS A 240 25.92 -29.52 -8.69
CA CYS A 240 24.61 -29.92 -8.18
C CYS A 240 24.06 -31.13 -8.94
N ALA A 241 23.12 -31.82 -8.30
CA ALA A 241 22.28 -32.86 -8.89
C ALA A 241 20.86 -32.72 -8.33
N THR A 242 19.87 -33.23 -9.05
CA THR A 242 18.46 -33.12 -8.66
C THR A 242 18.00 -34.43 -8.03
N ASP A 243 17.47 -34.35 -6.81
CA ASP A 243 16.73 -35.42 -6.16
C ASP A 243 15.23 -35.28 -6.47
N ILE A 244 14.53 -36.41 -6.60
CA ILE A 244 13.11 -36.42 -6.96
C ILE A 244 12.20 -35.85 -5.85
N THR A 245 12.63 -35.96 -4.58
CA THR A 245 11.86 -35.57 -3.40
C THR A 245 12.35 -34.23 -2.88
N GLU A 246 13.67 -34.09 -2.77
CA GLU A 246 14.32 -32.95 -2.12
C GLU A 246 14.63 -31.80 -3.10
N GLY A 247 14.56 -32.05 -4.42
CA GLY A 247 14.90 -31.06 -5.44
C GLY A 247 16.41 -30.86 -5.59
N ILE A 248 16.86 -29.62 -5.78
CA ILE A 248 18.27 -29.32 -6.07
C ILE A 248 19.12 -29.60 -4.82
N CYS A 249 20.15 -30.44 -4.97
CA CYS A 249 21.12 -30.78 -3.92
C CYS A 249 22.56 -30.59 -4.44
N HIS A 250 23.53 -30.39 -3.54
CA HIS A 250 24.94 -30.53 -3.92
C HIS A 250 25.18 -31.95 -4.38
N ALA A 251 25.89 -32.15 -5.49
CA ALA A 251 26.12 -33.49 -6.05
C ALA A 251 26.79 -34.42 -5.03
N ALA A 252 27.69 -33.89 -4.19
CA ALA A 252 28.33 -34.64 -3.11
C ALA A 252 27.36 -35.08 -1.99
N CYS A 253 26.23 -34.38 -1.82
CA CYS A 253 25.21 -34.76 -0.83
C CYS A 253 24.33 -35.92 -1.30
N LEU A 254 24.31 -36.20 -2.61
CA LEU A 254 23.60 -37.34 -3.22
C LEU A 254 24.55 -38.49 -3.60
N GLU A 255 25.82 -38.42 -3.20
CA GLU A 255 26.78 -39.48 -3.51
C GLU A 255 26.39 -40.79 -2.80
N GLY A 256 26.16 -41.84 -3.59
CA GLY A 256 25.71 -43.14 -3.09
C GLY A 256 24.18 -43.30 -3.01
N SER A 257 23.41 -42.26 -3.33
CA SER A 257 21.96 -42.38 -3.51
C SER A 257 21.62 -43.20 -4.75
N PRO A 258 20.58 -44.04 -4.71
CA PRO A 258 20.15 -44.81 -5.87
C PRO A 258 19.65 -43.89 -6.98
N VAL A 259 20.09 -44.13 -8.21
CA VAL A 259 19.64 -43.40 -9.38
C VAL A 259 18.50 -44.16 -10.02
N VAL A 260 17.32 -43.56 -10.04
CA VAL A 260 16.11 -44.16 -10.59
C VAL A 260 15.77 -43.60 -11.95
N ASP A 261 15.20 -44.44 -12.82
CA ASP A 261 14.59 -44.00 -14.06
C ASP A 261 13.26 -43.30 -13.74
N LEU A 262 13.05 -42.09 -14.28
CA LEU A 262 11.90 -41.27 -13.93
C LEU A 262 10.57 -41.75 -14.53
N GLU A 263 10.60 -42.61 -15.56
CA GLU A 263 9.41 -43.15 -16.18
C GLU A 263 8.95 -44.46 -15.51
N THR A 264 9.90 -45.27 -15.05
CA THR A 264 9.66 -46.62 -14.51
C THR A 264 9.83 -46.72 -12.99
N GLY A 265 10.57 -45.81 -12.38
CA GLY A 265 10.90 -45.82 -10.95
C GLY A 265 11.91 -46.88 -10.54
N GLU A 266 12.47 -47.65 -11.49
CA GLU A 266 13.44 -48.70 -11.22
C GLU A 266 14.85 -48.11 -11.06
N GLU A 267 15.65 -48.69 -10.14
CA GLU A 267 17.04 -48.31 -9.96
C GLU A 267 17.87 -48.72 -11.19
N THR A 268 18.52 -47.75 -11.80
CA THR A 268 19.34 -47.94 -13.01
C THR A 268 20.78 -48.34 -12.70
N GLY A 269 21.21 -48.22 -11.43
CA GLY A 269 22.60 -48.43 -11.00
C GLY A 269 23.60 -47.44 -11.59
N GLY A 270 23.12 -46.38 -12.26
CA GLY A 270 23.92 -45.33 -12.88
C GLY A 270 24.43 -44.29 -11.88
N LYS A 271 25.14 -43.27 -12.37
CA LYS A 271 25.49 -42.07 -11.60
C LYS A 271 24.51 -40.96 -11.90
N ALA A 272 24.17 -40.15 -10.90
CA ALA A 272 23.30 -38.99 -11.10
C ALA A 272 23.96 -37.98 -12.05
N ASP A 273 23.18 -37.43 -12.97
CA ASP A 273 23.63 -36.35 -13.82
C ASP A 273 23.89 -35.09 -12.98
N THR A 274 25.04 -34.46 -13.21
CA THR A 274 25.44 -33.26 -12.47
C THR A 274 25.53 -32.04 -13.36
N TYR A 275 25.16 -30.89 -12.84
CA TYR A 275 25.22 -29.60 -13.51
C TYR A 275 25.81 -28.52 -12.60
N ARG A 276 26.27 -27.42 -13.18
CA ARG A 276 26.77 -26.27 -12.41
C ARG A 276 25.61 -25.39 -12.01
N TYR A 277 25.59 -25.00 -10.74
CA TYR A 277 24.61 -24.07 -10.23
C TYR A 277 24.83 -22.68 -10.84
N GLY A 278 23.83 -22.18 -11.56
CA GLY A 278 23.86 -20.88 -12.22
C GLY A 278 24.14 -20.90 -13.73
N ASP A 279 24.49 -22.05 -14.30
CA ASP A 279 24.61 -22.21 -15.76
C ASP A 279 23.20 -22.49 -16.34
N ASP A 280 22.62 -21.47 -16.97
CA ASP A 280 21.35 -21.43 -17.72
C ASP A 280 20.07 -21.92 -17.01
N ALA A 281 19.38 -20.96 -16.40
CA ALA A 281 17.93 -20.96 -16.16
C ALA A 281 17.09 -20.93 -17.48
N THR A 282 17.58 -21.57 -18.55
CA THR A 282 16.94 -21.61 -19.88
C THR A 282 17.01 -22.99 -20.51
N GLN A 283 16.46 -24.01 -19.85
CA GLN A 283 15.86 -25.16 -20.53
C GLN A 283 14.63 -25.65 -19.74
N GLY A 284 13.50 -25.00 -19.99
CA GLY A 284 12.20 -25.36 -19.41
C GLY A 284 11.07 -24.82 -20.29
N GLY A 285 11.06 -25.22 -21.56
CA GLY A 285 10.04 -24.80 -22.52
C GLY A 285 10.18 -25.51 -23.85
N GLY A 286 9.61 -26.71 -23.94
CA GLY A 286 9.46 -27.47 -25.18
C GLY A 286 8.97 -28.88 -24.88
N GLY A 287 7.69 -29.12 -25.19
CA GLY A 287 7.17 -30.49 -25.31
C GLY A 287 7.66 -31.17 -26.58
#